data_AF-A0A7K3IUI6-F1
#
_entry.id   AF-A0A7K3IUI6-F1
#
_cell.length_a   1.000
_cell.length_b   1.000
_cell.length_c   1.000
_cell.angle_alpha   90.00
_cell.angle_beta   90.00
_cell.angle_gamma   90.00
#
_symmetry.space_group_name_H-M   'P 1'
#
loop_
_entity.id
_entity.type
_entity.pdbx_description
1 polymer ?
#
loop_
_entity_poly.entity_id
_entity_poly.type
_entity_poly.pdbx_seq_one_letter_code
_entity_poly.pdbx_strand_id
1 'polypeptide(L)'
;MKRRLLTYLLFILTGLAANAQDITVEAEYPSVVEAGQQFSVSWTVNSGGGQFTAPSFQGFYKLMGPQTSYSSSTQIINGKMSHQTSYSYTYYLQAMNE
;
A
#
# COMPACT_ATOMS: atom_id res chain seq x y z
N MET A 1 3.00 46.93 -3.24
CA MET A 1 3.40 45.82 -4.13
C MET A 1 4.45 44.90 -3.53
N LYS A 2 5.59 45.39 -3.02
CA LYS A 2 6.70 44.56 -2.50
C LYS A 2 6.33 43.55 -1.40
N ARG A 3 5.49 43.92 -0.40
CA ARG A 3 5.02 42.99 0.65
C ARG A 3 4.17 41.83 0.11
N ARG A 4 3.31 42.09 -0.88
CA ARG A 4 2.51 41.04 -1.53
C ARG A 4 3.40 40.10 -2.34
N LEU A 5 4.40 40.65 -3.03
CA LEU A 5 5.39 39.87 -3.78
C LEU A 5 6.15 38.89 -2.86
N LEU A 6 6.53 39.35 -1.66
CA LEU A 6 7.21 38.53 -0.67
C LEU A 6 6.33 37.35 -0.18
N THR A 7 5.04 37.60 0.03
CA THR A 7 4.07 36.55 0.43
C THR A 7 3.91 35.50 -0.66
N TYR A 8 3.79 35.90 -1.93
CA TYR A 8 3.71 34.96 -3.05
C TYR A 8 5.01 34.15 -3.19
N LEU A 9 6.17 34.79 -3.00
CA LEU A 9 7.46 34.10 -3.05
C LEU A 9 7.60 33.05 -1.94
N LEU A 10 7.16 33.36 -0.72
CA LEU A 10 7.18 32.41 0.40
C LEU A 10 6.30 31.19 0.12
N PHE A 11 5.11 31.40 -0.46
CA PHE A 11 4.20 30.32 -0.84
C PHE A 11 4.80 29.39 -1.90
N ILE A 12 5.48 29.95 -2.90
CA ILE A 12 6.18 29.19 -3.94
C ILE A 12 7.32 28.37 -3.33
N LEU A 13 8.10 28.97 -2.41
CA LEU A 13 9.21 28.28 -1.75
C LEU A 13 8.75 27.07 -0.91
N THR A 14 7.62 27.20 -0.21
CA THR A 14 7.07 26.09 0.57
C THR A 14 6.56 24.95 -0.30
N GLY A 15 6.03 25.23 -1.49
CA GLY A 15 5.59 24.21 -2.44
C GLY A 15 6.75 23.38 -3.02
N LEU A 16 7.92 24.00 -3.21
CA LEU A 16 9.12 23.32 -3.71
C LEU A 16 9.75 22.34 -2.70
N ALA A 17 9.42 22.46 -1.41
CA ALA A 17 9.95 21.60 -0.35
C ALA A 17 9.05 20.37 -0.06
N ALA A 18 7.86 20.30 -0.67
CA ALA A 18 6.96 19.17 -0.50
C ALA A 18 7.48 17.95 -1.28
N ASN A 19 7.88 16.90 -0.56
CA ASN A 19 8.19 15.60 -1.14
C ASN A 19 7.00 14.68 -0.90
N ALA A 20 6.41 14.14 -1.98
CA ALA A 20 5.41 13.10 -1.86
C ALA A 20 6.10 11.77 -1.58
N GLN A 21 5.51 10.94 -0.71
CA GLN A 21 5.95 9.56 -0.55
C GLN A 21 5.42 8.73 -1.72
N ASP A 22 6.27 7.91 -2.32
CA ASP A 22 5.84 6.96 -3.34
C ASP A 22 4.85 5.96 -2.75
N ILE A 23 3.78 5.67 -3.49
CA ILE A 23 2.83 4.62 -3.13
C ILE A 23 3.34 3.30 -3.70
N THR A 24 3.56 2.32 -2.82
CA THR A 24 3.92 0.95 -3.19
C THR A 24 2.76 0.01 -2.91
N VAL A 25 2.57 -0.93 -3.83
CA VAL A 25 1.64 -2.06 -3.68
C VAL A 25 2.45 -3.32 -3.96
N GLU A 26 2.66 -4.12 -2.93
CA GLU A 26 3.43 -5.36 -3.01
C GLU A 26 2.48 -6.54 -2.89
N ALA A 27 2.67 -7.57 -3.72
CA ALA A 27 1.86 -8.79 -3.69
C ALA A 27 2.75 -9.98 -3.32
N GLU A 28 2.33 -10.75 -2.33
CA GLU A 28 2.96 -11.98 -1.87
C GLU A 28 2.05 -13.17 -2.17
N TYR A 29 2.58 -14.15 -2.89
CA TYR A 29 1.86 -15.34 -3.36
C TYR A 29 2.86 -16.47 -3.69
N PRO A 30 2.42 -17.74 -3.68
CA PRO A 30 3.24 -18.85 -4.15
C PRO A 30 3.44 -18.80 -5.67
N SER A 31 4.63 -19.17 -6.14
CA SER A 31 4.96 -19.16 -7.58
C SER A 31 4.22 -20.24 -8.39
N VAL A 32 3.87 -21.36 -7.76
CA VAL A 32 3.14 -22.49 -8.34
C VAL A 32 2.18 -23.03 -7.29
N VAL A 33 0.98 -23.42 -7.74
CA VAL A 33 -0.03 -24.12 -6.93
C VAL A 33 -0.57 -25.30 -7.72
N GLU A 34 -0.77 -26.43 -7.05
CA GLU A 34 -1.38 -27.63 -7.65
C GLU A 34 -2.91 -27.52 -7.67
N ALA A 35 -3.56 -28.24 -8.58
CA ALA A 35 -5.02 -28.33 -8.63
C ALA A 35 -5.56 -28.80 -7.26
N GLY A 36 -6.54 -28.08 -6.72
CA GLY A 36 -7.14 -28.37 -5.43
C GLY A 36 -6.32 -27.89 -4.22
N GLN A 37 -5.11 -27.37 -4.41
CA GLN A 37 -4.30 -26.84 -3.33
C GLN A 37 -4.88 -25.53 -2.79
N GLN A 38 -4.90 -25.39 -1.46
CA GLN A 38 -5.22 -24.13 -0.79
C GLN A 38 -3.95 -23.29 -0.60
N PHE A 39 -4.08 -21.97 -0.77
CA PHE A 39 -3.00 -21.02 -0.62
C PHE A 39 -3.53 -19.62 -0.27
N SER A 40 -2.62 -18.72 0.08
CA SER A 40 -2.96 -17.31 0.33
C SER A 40 -2.29 -16.36 -0.67
N VAL A 41 -2.96 -15.25 -0.92
CA VAL A 41 -2.40 -14.09 -1.61
C VAL A 41 -2.57 -12.88 -0.72
N SER A 42 -1.48 -12.16 -0.45
CA SER A 42 -1.45 -10.98 0.40
C SER A 42 -1.00 -9.76 -0.39
N TRP A 43 -1.71 -8.65 -0.25
CA TRP A 43 -1.26 -7.35 -0.74
C TRP A 43 -0.86 -6.45 0.42
N THR A 44 0.28 -5.77 0.32
CA THR A 44 0.72 -4.75 1.29
C THR A 44 0.81 -3.40 0.59
N VAL A 45 0.12 -2.40 1.12
CA VAL A 45 0.09 -1.03 0.59
C VAL A 45 0.69 -0.08 1.62
N ASN A 46 1.66 0.75 1.23
CA ASN A 46 2.38 1.64 2.15
C ASN A 46 1.66 2.99 2.43
N SER A 47 0.40 3.12 2.03
CA SER A 47 -0.37 4.36 2.10
C SER A 47 -1.83 4.08 2.40
N GLY A 48 -2.46 4.99 3.15
CA GLY A 48 -3.88 4.94 3.52
C GLY A 48 -4.72 5.94 2.72
N GLY A 49 -6.03 5.93 2.95
CA GLY A 49 -6.96 6.92 2.36
C GLY A 49 -7.53 6.55 0.99
N GLY A 50 -7.24 5.37 0.47
CA GLY A 50 -7.86 4.79 -0.73
C GLY A 50 -8.69 3.54 -0.43
N GLN A 51 -9.43 3.06 -1.43
CA GLN A 51 -10.14 1.78 -1.37
C GLN A 51 -9.32 0.70 -2.09
N PHE A 52 -8.93 -0.35 -1.37
CA PHE A 52 -8.32 -1.52 -2.00
C PHE A 52 -9.39 -2.41 -2.65
N THR A 53 -9.12 -2.84 -3.88
CA THR A 53 -9.93 -3.82 -4.62
C THR A 53 -8.99 -4.88 -5.19
N ALA A 54 -9.18 -6.13 -4.78
CA ALA A 54 -8.42 -7.25 -5.34
C ALA A 54 -8.78 -7.49 -6.83
N PRO A 55 -7.86 -8.03 -7.63
CA PRO A 55 -8.19 -8.48 -8.98
C PRO A 55 -9.16 -9.67 -8.96
N SER A 56 -9.69 -10.05 -10.13
CA SER A 56 -10.51 -11.25 -10.26
C SER A 56 -9.73 -12.52 -9.90
N PHE A 57 -10.35 -13.44 -9.17
CA PHE A 57 -9.80 -14.75 -8.81
C PHE A 57 -10.25 -15.86 -9.77
N GLN A 58 -10.42 -15.55 -11.06
CA GLN A 58 -10.82 -16.54 -12.05
C GLN A 58 -9.85 -17.74 -12.08
N GLY A 59 -10.38 -18.96 -12.05
CA GLY A 59 -9.57 -20.19 -11.93
C GLY A 59 -9.30 -20.64 -10.49
N PHE A 60 -9.77 -19.88 -9.49
CA PHE A 60 -9.64 -20.20 -8.07
C PHE A 60 -10.98 -20.08 -7.35
N TYR A 61 -11.21 -20.95 -6.37
CA TYR A 61 -12.27 -20.74 -5.39
C TYR A 61 -11.77 -19.77 -4.32
N LYS A 62 -12.50 -18.67 -4.09
CA LYS A 62 -12.25 -17.80 -2.95
C LYS A 62 -12.85 -18.45 -1.70
N LEU A 63 -11.98 -18.91 -0.80
CA LEU A 63 -12.40 -19.55 0.45
C LEU A 63 -12.74 -18.50 1.52
N MET A 64 -11.92 -17.46 1.66
CA MET A 64 -12.13 -16.39 2.64
C MET A 64 -11.38 -15.10 2.29
N GLY A 65 -11.72 -14.01 2.98
CA GLY A 65 -11.00 -12.73 2.95
C GLY A 65 -11.72 -11.56 2.24
N PRO A 66 -11.12 -10.35 2.26
CA PRO A 66 -9.79 -10.08 2.81
C PRO A 66 -9.78 -10.12 4.34
N GLN A 67 -8.76 -10.74 4.92
CA GLN A 67 -8.32 -10.39 6.27
C GLN A 67 -7.43 -9.16 6.17
N THR A 68 -7.75 -8.12 6.94
CA THR A 68 -7.06 -6.84 6.87
C THR A 68 -6.24 -6.59 8.12
N SER A 69 -5.01 -6.10 7.95
CA SER A 69 -4.20 -5.60 9.05
C SER A 69 -3.61 -4.23 8.74
N TYR A 70 -3.22 -3.51 9.78
CA TYR A 70 -2.64 -2.17 9.69
C TYR A 70 -1.45 -2.09 10.63
N SER A 71 -0.37 -1.47 10.15
CA SER A 71 0.81 -1.15 10.94
C SER A 71 1.26 0.27 10.66
N SER A 72 1.72 0.98 11.68
CA SER A 72 2.31 2.30 11.54
C SER A 72 3.47 2.48 12.50
N SER A 73 4.58 3.00 11.99
CA SER A 73 5.83 3.18 12.71
C SER A 73 6.45 4.52 12.34
N THR A 74 7.00 5.20 13.34
CA THR A 74 7.77 6.44 13.17
C THR A 74 9.19 6.17 13.62
N GLN A 75 10.15 6.48 12.76
CA GLN A 75 11.57 6.28 13.01
C GLN A 75 12.29 7.62 12.92
N ILE A 76 13.24 7.86 13.82
CA ILE A 76 14.05 9.09 13.85
C ILE A 76 15.52 8.67 13.87
N ILE A 77 16.24 8.90 12.77
CA ILE A 77 17.64 8.50 12.60
C ILE A 77 18.46 9.75 12.21
N ASN A 78 19.44 10.14 13.03
CA ASN A 78 20.28 11.33 12.82
C ASN A 78 19.46 12.61 12.55
N GLY A 79 18.38 12.82 13.29
CA GLY A 79 17.47 13.97 13.13
C GLY A 79 16.55 13.89 11.90
N LYS A 80 16.65 12.85 11.06
CA LYS A 80 15.69 12.59 9.98
C LYS A 80 14.55 11.75 10.50
N MET A 81 13.33 12.27 10.42
CA MET A 81 12.10 11.56 10.74
C MET A 81 11.58 10.84 9.49
N SER A 82 11.28 9.55 9.59
CA SER A 82 10.56 8.79 8.57
C SER A 82 9.31 8.15 9.18
N HIS A 83 8.24 8.13 8.41
CA HIS A 83 7.00 7.45 8.76
C HIS A 83 6.76 6.30 7.79
N GLN A 84 6.44 5.13 8.34
CA GLN A 84 6.11 3.94 7.58
C GLN A 84 4.74 3.48 8.03
N THR A 85 3.77 3.50 7.11
CA THR A 85 2.44 2.96 7.32
C THR A 85 2.26 1.81 6.34
N SER A 86 1.63 0.72 6.76
CA SER A 86 1.28 -0.38 5.88
C SER A 86 -0.11 -0.93 6.18
N TYR A 87 -0.83 -1.27 5.11
CA TYR A 87 -2.11 -1.96 5.14
C TYR A 87 -1.94 -3.29 4.41
N SER A 88 -2.28 -4.40 5.04
CA SER A 88 -2.24 -5.71 4.40
C SER A 88 -3.63 -6.28 4.17
N TYR A 89 -3.82 -6.94 3.03
CA TYR A 89 -5.07 -7.55 2.59
C TYR A 89 -4.80 -8.99 2.16
N THR A 90 -5.19 -9.97 2.97
CA THR A 90 -4.92 -11.39 2.71
C THR A 90 -6.18 -12.15 2.33
N TYR A 91 -6.12 -12.88 1.23
CA TYR A 91 -7.17 -13.77 0.75
C TYR A 91 -6.68 -15.20 0.79
N TYR A 92 -7.57 -16.14 1.10
CA TYR A 92 -7.28 -17.57 0.98
C TYR A 92 -8.10 -18.14 -0.15
N LEU A 93 -7.41 -18.83 -1.04
CA LEU A 93 -7.90 -19.34 -2.29
C LEU A 93 -7.63 -20.84 -2.37
N GLN A 94 -8.33 -21.50 -3.28
CA GLN A 94 -8.05 -22.87 -3.69
C GLN A 94 -8.00 -22.94 -5.21
N ALA A 95 -6.98 -23.58 -5.77
CA ALA A 95 -6.95 -23.87 -7.20
C ALA A 95 -8.13 -24.79 -7.57
N MET A 96 -8.82 -24.48 -8.67
CA MET A 96 -9.88 -25.36 -9.16
C MET A 96 -9.30 -26.73 -9.51
N ASN A 97 -10.04 -27.79 -9.18
CA ASN A 97 -9.78 -29.12 -9.71
C ASN A 97 -10.42 -29.22 -11.09
N GLU A 98 -9.70 -29.82 -12.06
CA GLU A 98 -10.29 -30.28 -13.31
C GLU A 98 -11.30 -31.41 -13.07
#